data_AF-A0AAU7BK48-F1
#
_entry.id   AF-A0AAU7BK48-F1
#
_cell.length_a   1.000
_cell.length_b   1.000
_cell.length_c   1.000
_cell.angle_alpha   90.00
_cell.angle_beta   90.00
_cell.angle_gamma   90.00
#
_symmetry.space_group_name_H-M   'P 1'
#
loop_
_entity.id
_entity.type
_entity.pdbx_description
1 polymer ?
#
loop_
_entity_poly.entity_id
_entity_poly.type
_entity_poly.pdbx_seq_one_letter_code
_entity_poly.pdbx_strand_id
1 'polypeptide(L)'
;MPVSIKDIGRYAALPWHCLQLATHAKSFENNPVLGSARLNALGLHVQRRQLAMAMAGYRRNALASRLDAGERAHFEQNGFFIRENALPAEQFAALRAELGALRSAGWEMRQGRAVTRRVSLDQDVLAQNPASAAFVADRGVRDLIAYASSNTGGITYQLQSIVIDAANADQDPQTRLHADTFHPTAKAWLFLDDVADDQGPFSYVPGSHRLTPERLAWEYRQSLGAARSGEQMHREGSFRIDEPELAALGLPPPRRFAVPANTLVVADTSGFHARCASHQASHRVEIYASLRRNPFIPWRGRTCLHCHGLPTTTCAGISG
;
A
#
# COMPACT_ATOMS: atom_id res chain seq x y z
N MET A 1 -9.77 -36.63 -16.80
CA MET A 1 -9.24 -35.37 -17.34
C MET A 1 -7.72 -35.50 -17.34
N PRO A 2 -7.04 -35.43 -18.50
CA PRO A 2 -5.58 -35.51 -18.52
C PRO A 2 -4.99 -34.32 -17.75
N VAL A 3 -4.10 -34.60 -16.80
CA VAL A 3 -3.38 -33.60 -16.00
C VAL A 3 -2.45 -32.84 -16.95
N SER A 4 -2.61 -31.52 -17.06
CA SER A 4 -1.75 -30.70 -17.92
C SER A 4 -0.32 -30.67 -17.38
N ILE A 5 0.69 -30.49 -18.23
CA ILE A 5 2.08 -30.23 -17.80
C ILE A 5 2.15 -29.03 -16.85
N LYS A 6 1.26 -28.02 -17.04
CA LYS A 6 1.10 -26.89 -16.11
C LYS A 6 0.61 -27.34 -14.73
N ASP A 7 -0.28 -28.34 -14.68
CA ASP A 7 -0.79 -28.87 -13.41
C ASP A 7 0.30 -29.66 -12.69
N ILE A 8 1.12 -30.44 -13.40
CA ILE A 8 2.25 -31.19 -12.83
C ILE A 8 3.28 -30.24 -12.18
N GLY A 9 3.67 -29.17 -12.87
CA GLY A 9 4.59 -28.15 -12.32
C GLY A 9 4.03 -27.43 -11.09
N ARG A 10 2.71 -27.16 -11.09
CA ARG A 10 1.99 -26.53 -9.97
C ARG A 10 1.94 -27.43 -8.72
N TYR A 11 1.85 -28.75 -8.88
CA TYR A 11 1.91 -29.70 -7.76
C TYR A 11 3.35 -29.98 -7.29
N ALA A 12 4.34 -30.01 -8.18
CA ALA A 12 5.75 -30.16 -7.79
C ALA A 12 6.24 -28.99 -6.92
N ALA A 13 5.70 -27.78 -7.13
CA ALA A 13 5.99 -26.60 -6.32
C ALA A 13 5.15 -26.49 -5.02
N LEU A 14 4.33 -27.50 -4.68
CA LEU A 14 3.44 -27.43 -3.51
C LEU A 14 4.17 -27.15 -2.19
N PRO A 15 5.34 -27.75 -1.88
CA PRO A 15 6.09 -27.40 -0.67
C PRO A 15 6.45 -25.91 -0.62
N TRP A 16 6.85 -25.34 -1.76
CA TRP A 16 7.14 -23.91 -1.87
C TRP A 16 5.89 -23.05 -1.65
N HIS A 17 4.76 -23.43 -2.23
CA HIS A 17 3.49 -22.74 -2.01
C HIS A 17 3.01 -22.80 -0.56
N CYS A 18 3.28 -23.89 0.16
CA CYS A 18 3.02 -24.00 1.60
C CYS A 18 3.92 -23.05 2.41
N LEU A 19 5.22 -22.95 2.10
CA LEU A 19 6.12 -22.00 2.75
C LEU A 19 5.66 -20.54 2.57
N GLN A 20 5.09 -20.21 1.40
CA GLN A 20 4.53 -18.90 1.12
C GLN A 20 3.36 -18.50 2.05
N LEU A 21 2.71 -19.44 2.75
CA LEU A 21 1.68 -19.12 3.74
C LEU A 21 2.23 -18.23 4.87
N ALA A 22 3.51 -18.39 5.22
CA ALA A 22 4.21 -17.57 6.21
C ALA A 22 4.86 -16.29 5.61
N THR A 23 4.36 -15.82 4.46
CA THR A 23 4.87 -14.63 3.77
C THR A 23 3.78 -13.63 3.41
N HIS A 24 4.15 -12.51 2.79
CA HIS A 24 3.21 -11.54 2.23
C HIS A 24 2.51 -12.03 0.93
N ALA A 25 2.75 -13.29 0.51
CA ALA A 25 2.06 -13.89 -0.62
C ALA A 25 0.54 -13.85 -0.41
N LYS A 26 -0.14 -13.39 -1.46
CA LYS A 26 -1.58 -13.08 -1.43
C LYS A 26 -2.35 -13.56 -2.67
N SER A 27 -1.68 -13.99 -3.73
CA SER A 27 -2.36 -14.36 -4.98
C SER A 27 -3.05 -15.72 -4.83
N PHE A 28 -4.37 -15.72 -5.00
CA PHE A 28 -5.21 -16.93 -5.03
C PHE A 28 -5.10 -17.64 -6.39
N GLU A 29 -4.73 -16.91 -7.46
CA GLU A 29 -4.48 -17.47 -8.79
C GLU A 29 -3.14 -18.21 -8.85
N ASN A 30 -2.07 -17.55 -8.40
CA ASN A 30 -0.69 -18.01 -8.57
C ASN A 30 -0.21 -18.95 -7.45
N ASN A 31 -0.93 -19.04 -6.33
CA ASN A 31 -0.62 -19.99 -5.26
C ASN A 31 -1.83 -20.93 -5.03
N PRO A 32 -1.73 -22.23 -5.40
CA PRO A 32 -2.82 -23.20 -5.25
C PRO A 32 -3.29 -23.41 -3.80
N VAL A 33 -2.41 -23.21 -2.81
CA VAL A 33 -2.74 -23.39 -1.40
C VAL A 33 -3.60 -22.21 -0.93
N LEU A 34 -3.19 -20.98 -1.24
CA LEU A 34 -3.97 -19.77 -0.98
C LEU A 34 -5.30 -19.77 -1.77
N GLY A 35 -5.26 -20.20 -3.02
CA GLY A 35 -6.42 -20.33 -3.91
C GLY A 35 -7.37 -21.49 -3.63
N SER A 36 -7.07 -22.34 -2.64
CA SER A 36 -7.86 -23.55 -2.38
C SER A 36 -9.18 -23.21 -1.70
N ALA A 37 -10.29 -23.38 -2.43
CA ALA A 37 -11.64 -23.20 -1.90
C ALA A 37 -11.90 -24.07 -0.65
N ARG A 38 -11.37 -25.30 -0.61
CA ARG A 38 -11.50 -26.19 0.56
C ARG A 38 -10.75 -25.64 1.78
N LEU A 39 -9.51 -25.16 1.61
CA LEU A 39 -8.75 -24.60 2.73
C LEU A 39 -9.32 -23.27 3.19
N ASN A 40 -9.83 -22.45 2.28
CA ASN A 40 -10.51 -21.20 2.62
C ASN A 40 -11.87 -21.45 3.31
N ALA A 41 -12.61 -22.50 2.93
CA ALA A 41 -13.80 -22.93 3.66
C ALA A 41 -13.50 -23.36 5.11
N LEU A 42 -12.30 -23.93 5.34
CA LEU A 42 -11.75 -24.23 6.67
C LEU A 42 -11.13 -23.00 7.38
N GLY A 43 -11.13 -21.84 6.74
CA GLY A 43 -10.71 -20.57 7.34
C GLY A 43 -9.27 -20.14 7.06
N LEU A 44 -8.53 -20.76 6.13
CA LEU A 44 -7.12 -20.45 5.86
C LEU A 44 -6.85 -18.95 5.70
N HIS A 45 -7.56 -18.27 4.79
CA HIS A 45 -7.36 -16.84 4.53
C HIS A 45 -7.64 -15.98 5.77
N VAL A 46 -8.79 -16.19 6.41
CA VAL A 46 -9.20 -15.38 7.58
C VAL A 46 -8.26 -15.59 8.77
N GLN A 47 -7.81 -16.83 9.03
CA GLN A 47 -6.82 -17.12 10.07
C GLN A 47 -5.47 -16.44 9.78
N ARG A 48 -4.98 -16.49 8.53
CA ARG A 48 -3.76 -15.77 8.12
C ARG A 48 -3.89 -14.28 8.35
N ARG A 49 -5.03 -13.69 8.00
CA ARG A 49 -5.31 -12.27 8.21
C ARG A 49 -5.39 -11.90 9.68
N GLN A 50 -6.06 -12.69 10.50
CA GLN A 50 -6.13 -12.49 11.95
C GLN A 50 -4.73 -12.53 12.59
N LEU A 51 -3.91 -13.53 12.24
CA LEU A 51 -2.54 -13.63 12.73
C LEU A 51 -1.69 -12.42 12.31
N ALA A 52 -1.78 -12.00 11.04
CA ALA A 52 -1.07 -10.84 10.53
C ALA A 52 -1.47 -9.55 11.27
N MET A 53 -2.76 -9.37 11.56
CA MET A 53 -3.27 -8.23 12.32
C MET A 53 -2.88 -8.26 13.80
N ALA A 54 -2.86 -9.44 14.42
CA ALA A 54 -2.36 -9.59 15.79
C ALA A 54 -0.87 -9.22 15.90
N MET A 55 -0.04 -9.69 14.96
CA MET A 55 1.38 -9.31 14.89
C MET A 55 1.57 -7.82 14.59
N ALA A 56 0.73 -7.23 13.74
CA ALA A 56 0.73 -5.79 13.52
C ALA A 56 0.39 -5.01 14.80
N GLY A 57 -0.61 -5.45 15.56
CA GLY A 57 -0.97 -4.88 16.86
C GLY A 57 0.20 -4.90 17.86
N TYR A 58 0.87 -6.05 17.99
CA TYR A 58 2.08 -6.17 18.82
C TYR A 58 3.16 -5.15 18.41
N ARG A 59 3.44 -5.03 17.10
CA ARG A 59 4.43 -4.09 16.58
C ARG A 59 4.00 -2.63 16.77
N ARG A 60 2.72 -2.29 16.57
CA ARG A 60 2.16 -0.95 16.77
C ARG A 60 2.21 -0.53 18.24
N ASN A 61 1.96 -1.44 19.18
CA ASN A 61 2.09 -1.16 20.61
C ASN A 61 3.51 -0.67 20.96
N ALA A 62 4.54 -1.29 20.38
CA ALA A 62 5.91 -0.87 20.59
C ALA A 62 6.30 0.42 19.83
N LEU A 63 5.45 0.92 18.92
CA LEU A 63 5.61 2.19 18.21
C LEU A 63 4.73 3.30 18.78
N ALA A 64 3.76 2.98 19.62
CA ALA A 64 2.72 3.90 20.07
C ALA A 64 3.27 5.16 20.76
N SER A 65 4.36 5.03 21.52
CA SER A 65 5.00 6.16 22.21
C SER A 65 5.75 7.13 21.29
N ARG A 66 5.86 6.82 20.00
CA ARG A 66 6.51 7.70 19.01
C ARG A 66 5.55 8.69 18.35
N LEU A 67 4.25 8.52 18.58
CA LEU A 67 3.20 9.31 17.97
C LEU A 67 2.53 10.19 19.01
N ASP A 68 1.98 11.32 18.57
CA ASP A 68 1.02 12.07 19.36
C ASP A 68 -0.21 11.18 19.69
N ALA A 69 -0.75 11.35 20.90
CA ALA A 69 -1.84 10.52 21.38
C ALA A 69 -3.14 10.73 20.58
N GLY A 70 -3.42 11.97 20.16
CA GLY A 70 -4.57 12.33 19.35
C GLY A 70 -4.44 11.78 17.93
N GLU A 71 -3.28 11.94 17.30
CA GLU A 71 -3.02 11.36 15.98
C GLU A 71 -3.14 9.83 15.98
N ARG A 72 -2.59 9.18 17.01
CA ARG A 72 -2.71 7.73 17.17
C ARG A 72 -4.17 7.32 17.32
N ALA A 73 -4.94 7.98 18.17
CA ALA A 73 -6.36 7.68 18.36
C ALA A 73 -7.15 7.89 17.06
N HIS A 74 -6.84 8.95 16.32
CA HIS A 74 -7.43 9.20 15.00
C HIS A 74 -7.14 8.05 14.03
N PHE A 75 -5.88 7.60 13.93
CA PHE A 75 -5.52 6.49 13.07
C PHE A 75 -6.21 5.19 13.47
N GLU A 76 -6.24 4.83 14.75
CA GLU A 76 -6.89 3.58 15.20
C GLU A 76 -8.39 3.55 14.89
N GLN A 77 -9.04 4.71 14.84
CA GLN A 77 -10.43 4.84 14.43
C GLN A 77 -10.59 4.82 12.90
N ASN A 78 -9.73 5.54 12.18
CA ASN A 78 -9.97 5.90 10.78
C ASN A 78 -9.10 5.14 9.77
N GLY A 79 -7.91 4.67 10.15
CA GLY A 79 -6.98 3.92 9.30
C GLY A 79 -6.00 4.77 8.51
N PHE A 80 -5.99 6.08 8.74
CA PHE A 80 -5.08 7.01 8.10
C PHE A 80 -4.70 8.15 9.05
N PHE A 81 -3.59 8.81 8.72
CA PHE A 81 -3.17 10.10 9.26
C PHE A 81 -3.36 11.18 8.19
N ILE A 82 -3.64 12.40 8.63
CA ILE A 82 -3.66 13.59 7.78
C ILE A 82 -3.03 14.77 8.53
N ARG A 83 -2.10 15.47 7.88
CA ARG A 83 -1.51 16.71 8.38
C ARG A 83 -1.54 17.75 7.27
N GLU A 84 -2.34 18.79 7.42
CA GLU A 84 -2.23 19.99 6.60
C GLU A 84 -1.02 20.80 7.05
N ASN A 85 -0.37 21.50 6.12
CA ASN A 85 0.89 22.21 6.36
C ASN A 85 1.94 21.31 7.04
N ALA A 86 2.10 20.10 6.51
CA ALA A 86 2.93 19.05 7.08
C ALA A 86 4.40 19.46 7.21
N LEU A 87 4.87 20.36 6.33
CA LEU A 87 6.19 20.97 6.39
C LEU A 87 6.10 22.47 6.66
N PRO A 88 7.08 23.07 7.37
CA PRO A 88 7.26 24.51 7.41
C PRO A 88 7.25 25.13 6.01
N ALA A 89 6.66 26.31 5.85
CA ALA A 89 6.43 26.93 4.54
C ALA A 89 7.73 27.10 3.71
N GLU A 90 8.83 27.49 4.36
CA GLU A 90 10.14 27.62 3.70
C GLU A 90 10.69 26.26 3.23
N GLN A 91 10.57 25.22 4.06
CA GLN A 91 10.99 23.88 3.70
C GLN A 91 10.15 23.34 2.53
N PHE A 92 8.84 23.57 2.55
CA PHE A 92 7.95 23.16 1.47
C PHE A 92 8.25 23.89 0.16
N ALA A 93 8.53 25.19 0.21
CA ALA A 93 8.91 25.97 -0.95
C ALA A 93 10.23 25.47 -1.57
N ALA A 94 11.25 25.20 -0.75
CA ALA A 94 12.51 24.63 -1.20
C ALA A 94 12.31 23.25 -1.86
N LEU A 95 11.50 22.40 -1.23
CA LEU A 95 11.15 21.08 -1.77
C LEU A 95 10.47 21.17 -3.14
N ARG A 96 9.50 22.07 -3.32
CA ARG A 96 8.84 22.27 -4.62
C ARG A 96 9.82 22.74 -5.70
N ALA A 97 10.76 23.60 -5.35
CA ALA A 97 11.77 24.10 -6.28
C ALA A 97 12.68 22.98 -6.81
N GLU A 98 13.18 22.11 -5.92
CA GLU A 98 13.99 20.94 -6.29
C GLU A 98 13.23 19.99 -7.22
N LEU A 99 12.00 19.65 -6.83
CA LEU A 99 11.21 18.67 -7.56
C LEU A 99 10.74 19.20 -8.92
N GLY A 100 10.64 20.52 -9.10
CA GLY A 100 10.42 21.15 -10.40
C GLY A 100 11.48 20.75 -11.42
N ALA A 101 12.75 20.69 -11.03
CA ALA A 101 13.86 20.26 -11.89
C ALA A 101 13.83 18.75 -12.19
N LEU A 102 13.34 17.95 -11.24
CA LEU A 102 13.26 16.48 -11.37
C LEU A 102 12.08 15.99 -12.22
N ARG A 103 11.06 16.82 -12.48
CA ARG A 103 9.86 16.44 -13.25
C ARG A 103 10.16 15.96 -14.69
N SER A 104 11.32 16.27 -15.25
CA SER A 104 11.74 15.90 -16.62
C SER A 104 12.44 14.55 -16.71
N ALA A 105 12.93 14.00 -15.59
CA ALA A 105 13.53 12.67 -15.52
C ALA A 105 12.50 11.72 -14.90
N GLY A 106 12.22 10.56 -15.49
CA GLY A 106 11.30 9.59 -14.86
C GLY A 106 10.80 8.51 -15.81
N TRP A 107 10.31 7.42 -15.22
CA TRP A 107 9.71 6.30 -15.95
C TRP A 107 8.19 6.42 -15.90
N GLU A 108 7.51 6.01 -16.96
CA GLU A 108 6.05 6.09 -17.08
C GLU A 108 5.38 4.73 -16.95
N MET A 109 4.27 4.67 -16.23
CA MET A 109 3.38 3.51 -16.15
C MET A 109 1.95 3.95 -16.44
N ARG A 110 1.27 3.32 -17.41
CA ARG A 110 -0.13 3.61 -17.73
C ARG A 110 -1.06 2.52 -17.19
N GLN A 111 -2.13 2.91 -16.52
CA GLN A 111 -3.18 2.04 -15.98
C GLN A 111 -4.54 2.65 -16.34
N GLY A 112 -5.15 2.17 -17.42
CA GLY A 112 -6.33 2.78 -18.03
C GLY A 112 -6.07 4.26 -18.39
N ARG A 113 -6.98 5.15 -17.96
CA ARG A 113 -6.86 6.61 -18.12
C ARG A 113 -5.69 7.24 -17.36
N ALA A 114 -5.13 6.58 -16.36
CA ALA A 114 -4.07 7.17 -15.56
C ALA A 114 -2.67 6.85 -16.09
N VAL A 115 -1.84 7.88 -16.27
CA VAL A 115 -0.39 7.75 -16.39
C VAL A 115 0.24 8.15 -15.07
N THR A 116 0.99 7.23 -14.47
CA THR A 116 1.80 7.47 -13.29
C THR A 116 3.26 7.55 -13.72
N ARG A 117 3.89 8.72 -13.58
CA ARG A 117 5.33 8.88 -13.72
C ARG A 117 6.00 8.81 -12.37
N ARG A 118 7.12 8.10 -12.26
CA ARG A 118 7.86 7.95 -11.00
C ARG A 118 9.35 8.19 -11.17
N VAL A 119 9.91 8.89 -10.19
CA VAL A 119 11.35 9.05 -9.98
C VAL A 119 11.66 8.53 -8.59
N SER A 120 12.58 7.59 -8.46
CA SER A 120 13.03 7.14 -7.14
C SER A 120 13.81 8.26 -6.47
N LEU A 121 13.50 8.54 -5.20
CA LEU A 121 14.32 9.41 -4.35
C LEU A 121 15.36 8.54 -3.65
N ASP A 122 16.34 8.06 -4.42
CA ASP A 122 17.46 7.25 -3.95
C ASP A 122 18.63 8.12 -3.45
N GLN A 123 19.71 7.48 -3.01
CA GLN A 123 20.82 8.19 -2.37
C GLN A 123 21.46 9.23 -3.28
N ASP A 124 21.60 8.95 -4.58
CA ASP A 124 22.26 9.86 -5.54
C ASP A 124 21.38 11.07 -5.86
N VAL A 125 20.06 10.86 -5.98
CA VAL A 125 19.10 11.95 -6.11
C VAL A 125 19.07 12.78 -4.83
N LEU A 126 18.99 12.15 -3.66
CA LEU A 126 18.90 12.85 -2.38
C LEU A 126 20.18 13.64 -2.04
N ALA A 127 21.35 13.17 -2.45
CA ALA A 127 22.61 13.89 -2.26
C ALA A 127 22.64 15.25 -2.96
N GLN A 128 21.88 15.41 -4.04
CA GLN A 128 21.78 16.64 -4.83
C GLN A 128 20.54 17.49 -4.49
N ASN A 129 19.63 16.96 -3.67
CA ASN A 129 18.32 17.56 -3.38
C ASN A 129 18.10 17.61 -1.85
N PRO A 130 18.72 18.58 -1.15
CA PRO A 130 18.74 18.63 0.32
C PRO A 130 17.35 18.79 0.97
N ALA A 131 16.40 19.51 0.37
CA ALA A 131 15.05 19.62 0.91
C ALA A 131 14.30 18.28 0.80
N SER A 132 14.49 17.55 -0.30
CA SER A 132 13.99 16.18 -0.49
C SER A 132 14.63 15.22 0.52
N ALA A 133 15.93 15.35 0.78
CA ALA A 133 16.63 14.56 1.79
C ALA A 133 16.11 14.85 3.21
N ALA A 134 15.86 16.12 3.53
CA ALA A 134 15.26 16.52 4.79
C ALA A 134 13.87 15.91 4.99
N PHE A 135 13.02 15.90 3.97
CA PHE A 135 11.70 15.24 4.03
C PHE A 135 11.83 13.72 4.27
N VAL A 136 12.69 13.03 3.52
CA VAL A 136 12.90 11.57 3.67
C VAL A 136 13.46 11.19 5.06
N ALA A 137 14.23 12.10 5.66
CA ALA A 137 14.78 11.97 7.00
C ALA A 137 13.81 12.36 8.13
N ASP A 138 12.68 13.00 7.81
CA ASP A 138 11.74 13.51 8.82
C ASP A 138 11.22 12.37 9.70
N ARG A 139 11.56 12.44 10.99
CA ARG A 139 11.22 11.39 11.95
C ARG A 139 9.71 11.28 12.15
N GLY A 140 8.99 12.41 12.19
CA GLY A 140 7.55 12.44 12.37
C GLY A 140 6.84 11.70 11.26
N VAL A 141 7.17 12.00 10.00
CA VAL A 141 6.62 11.32 8.82
C VAL A 141 6.95 9.83 8.83
N ARG A 142 8.21 9.47 9.12
CA ARG A 142 8.65 8.08 9.17
C ARG A 142 7.93 7.29 10.27
N ASP A 143 7.71 7.89 11.44
CA ASP A 143 7.00 7.24 12.55
C ASP A 143 5.51 7.03 12.20
N LEU A 144 4.86 7.95 11.47
CA LEU A 144 3.50 7.74 10.93
C LEU A 144 3.43 6.58 9.93
N ILE A 145 4.32 6.57 8.92
CA ILE A 145 4.43 5.48 7.92
C ILE A 145 4.70 4.16 8.63
N ALA A 146 5.56 4.20 9.65
CA ALA A 146 5.92 3.01 10.38
C ALA A 146 4.77 2.45 11.20
N TYR A 147 3.99 3.31 11.83
CA TYR A 147 2.80 2.92 12.57
C TYR A 147 1.73 2.33 11.65
N ALA A 148 1.44 3.02 10.54
CA ALA A 148 0.45 2.56 9.56
C ALA A 148 0.80 1.18 8.98
N SER A 149 2.06 0.94 8.62
CA SER A 149 2.53 -0.35 8.10
C SER A 149 2.86 -1.39 9.18
N SER A 150 2.86 -0.99 10.46
CA SER A 150 3.38 -1.75 11.62
C SER A 150 4.88 -2.12 11.54
N ASN A 151 5.69 -1.44 10.72
CA ASN A 151 7.12 -1.73 10.52
C ASN A 151 7.96 -0.45 10.39
N THR A 152 9.24 -0.44 10.73
CA THR A 152 10.08 0.79 10.79
C THR A 152 11.14 0.91 9.69
N GLY A 153 11.28 -0.06 8.78
CA GLY A 153 12.39 -0.09 7.82
C GLY A 153 12.00 -0.54 6.42
N GLY A 154 12.72 -0.04 5.42
CA GLY A 154 12.46 -0.32 3.99
C GLY A 154 11.34 0.55 3.39
N ILE A 155 11.19 1.78 3.88
CA ILE A 155 10.33 2.77 3.23
C ILE A 155 10.98 3.16 1.90
N THR A 156 10.26 3.05 0.80
CA THR A 156 10.68 3.58 -0.49
C THR A 156 10.03 4.93 -0.71
N TYR A 157 10.77 5.90 -1.23
CA TYR A 157 10.28 7.23 -1.57
C TYR A 157 10.43 7.50 -3.05
N GLN A 158 9.43 8.10 -3.66
CA GLN A 158 9.38 8.40 -5.07
C GLN A 158 8.69 9.75 -5.28
N LEU A 159 9.22 10.57 -6.19
CA LEU A 159 8.42 11.62 -6.80
C LEU A 159 7.41 10.94 -7.73
N GLN A 160 6.13 11.19 -7.53
CA GLN A 160 5.06 10.62 -8.35
C GLN A 160 4.26 11.74 -9.01
N SER A 161 4.14 11.68 -10.32
CA SER A 161 3.18 12.49 -11.08
C SER A 161 2.05 11.60 -11.56
N ILE A 162 0.81 11.97 -11.27
CA ILE A 162 -0.38 11.31 -11.82
C ILE A 162 -0.99 12.25 -12.84
N VAL A 163 -1.02 11.80 -14.10
CA VAL A 163 -1.71 12.44 -15.21
C VAL A 163 -2.96 11.62 -15.51
N ILE A 164 -4.12 12.23 -15.51
CA ILE A 164 -5.34 11.60 -16.03
C ILE A 164 -5.53 12.02 -17.49
N ASP A 165 -5.51 11.04 -18.37
CA ASP A 165 -5.79 11.17 -19.78
C ASP A 165 -7.30 11.04 -20.01
N ALA A 166 -7.96 12.18 -20.19
CA ALA A 166 -9.41 12.19 -20.34
C ALA A 166 -9.90 11.56 -21.66
N ALA A 167 -9.04 11.42 -22.67
CA ALA A 167 -9.43 10.89 -23.98
C ALA A 167 -9.43 9.35 -24.03
N ASN A 168 -8.80 8.68 -23.07
CA ASN A 168 -8.75 7.23 -23.02
C ASN A 168 -10.04 6.64 -22.40
N ALA A 169 -10.58 5.59 -23.02
CA ALA A 169 -11.80 4.91 -22.59
C ALA A 169 -11.57 3.76 -21.60
N ASP A 170 -10.32 3.32 -21.42
CA ASP A 170 -9.98 2.18 -20.57
C ASP A 170 -10.19 2.49 -19.08
N GLN A 171 -10.86 1.58 -18.38
CA GLN A 171 -11.14 1.72 -16.96
C GLN A 171 -9.83 1.66 -16.13
N ASP A 172 -9.56 2.68 -15.32
CA ASP A 172 -8.47 2.65 -14.36
C ASP A 172 -8.84 1.69 -13.21
N PRO A 173 -8.14 0.55 -13.03
CA PRO A 173 -8.48 -0.42 -11.99
C PRO A 173 -8.28 0.13 -10.57
N GLN A 174 -7.57 1.25 -10.42
CA GLN A 174 -7.41 1.94 -9.15
C GLN A 174 -8.65 2.74 -8.73
N THR A 175 -9.64 2.90 -9.64
CA THR A 175 -10.90 3.61 -9.34
C THR A 175 -11.95 2.78 -8.63
N ARG A 176 -11.76 1.46 -8.56
CA ARG A 176 -12.60 0.56 -7.77
C ARG A 176 -12.08 0.49 -6.34
N LEU A 177 -12.97 0.57 -5.35
CA LEU A 177 -12.58 0.40 -3.94
C LEU A 177 -11.94 -0.96 -3.70
N HIS A 178 -10.82 -0.94 -2.98
CA HIS A 178 -10.04 -2.14 -2.73
C HIS A 178 -9.15 -2.08 -1.51
N ALA A 179 -8.77 -3.26 -1.04
CA ALA A 179 -7.61 -3.44 -0.18
C ALA A 179 -6.44 -3.95 -1.04
N ASP A 180 -5.23 -3.43 -0.84
CA ASP A 180 -4.05 -3.86 -1.61
C ASP A 180 -3.59 -5.28 -1.26
N THR A 181 -3.82 -5.67 -0.01
CA THR A 181 -3.38 -6.94 0.57
C THR A 181 -4.14 -7.21 1.86
N PHE A 182 -3.99 -8.41 2.41
CA PHE A 182 -4.70 -8.88 3.59
C PHE A 182 -4.14 -8.35 4.93
N HIS A 183 -2.98 -7.70 4.92
CA HIS A 183 -2.24 -7.29 6.13
C HIS A 183 -1.82 -5.82 6.06
N PRO A 184 -1.53 -5.17 7.20
CA PRO A 184 -1.14 -3.76 7.20
C PRO A 184 0.05 -3.45 6.31
N THR A 185 -0.10 -2.38 5.52
CA THR A 185 0.91 -1.79 4.64
C THR A 185 0.67 -0.29 4.57
N ALA A 186 1.73 0.52 4.50
CA ALA A 186 1.57 1.97 4.40
C ALA A 186 1.80 2.45 2.97
N LYS A 187 0.94 3.35 2.53
CA LYS A 187 1.25 4.32 1.48
C LYS A 187 1.14 5.72 2.07
N ALA A 188 1.99 6.63 1.63
CA ALA A 188 1.96 8.02 2.03
C ALA A 188 2.09 8.93 0.82
N TRP A 189 1.47 10.11 0.93
CA TRP A 189 1.43 11.14 -0.09
C TRP A 189 1.64 12.49 0.58
N LEU A 190 2.75 13.15 0.27
CA LEU A 190 2.89 14.59 0.47
C LEU A 190 2.48 15.28 -0.83
N PHE A 191 1.32 15.93 -0.83
CA PHE A 191 0.80 16.63 -2.00
C PHE A 191 1.60 17.92 -2.25
N LEU A 192 2.18 18.07 -3.45
CA LEU A 192 2.97 19.24 -3.82
C LEU A 192 2.14 20.32 -4.52
N ASP A 193 0.98 19.92 -5.03
CA ASP A 193 0.01 20.76 -5.70
C ASP A 193 -1.35 20.56 -5.00
N ASP A 194 -2.22 21.57 -5.08
CA ASP A 194 -3.59 21.44 -4.59
C ASP A 194 -4.30 20.32 -5.34
N VAL A 195 -5.10 19.52 -4.64
CA VAL A 195 -5.89 18.45 -5.24
C VAL A 195 -7.35 18.81 -5.13
N ALA A 196 -7.97 19.17 -6.25
CA ALA A 196 -9.40 19.42 -6.31
C ALA A 196 -10.20 18.10 -6.33
N ASP A 197 -11.46 18.15 -5.90
CA ASP A 197 -12.29 16.95 -5.77
C ASP A 197 -12.57 16.27 -7.12
N ASP A 198 -12.63 17.04 -8.20
CA ASP A 198 -12.88 16.58 -9.57
C ASP A 198 -11.61 16.11 -10.31
N GLN A 199 -10.43 16.18 -9.67
CA GLN A 199 -9.14 15.75 -10.24
C GLN A 199 -8.78 14.30 -9.90
N GLY A 200 -9.74 13.54 -9.37
CA GLY A 200 -9.55 12.15 -8.95
C GLY A 200 -8.62 12.02 -7.75
N PRO A 201 -8.95 12.67 -6.60
CA PRO A 201 -8.19 12.57 -5.37
C PRO A 201 -8.08 11.12 -4.88
N PHE A 202 -7.14 10.87 -3.98
CA PHE A 202 -7.17 9.66 -3.18
C PHE A 202 -8.45 9.63 -2.34
N SER A 203 -8.99 8.43 -2.09
CA SER A 203 -10.10 8.21 -1.17
C SER A 203 -9.84 6.99 -0.31
N TYR A 204 -10.36 7.02 0.91
CA TYR A 204 -10.21 5.96 1.89
C TYR A 204 -11.52 5.76 2.65
N VAL A 205 -11.89 4.53 2.98
CA VAL A 205 -13.06 4.23 3.81
C VAL A 205 -12.65 4.21 5.28
N PRO A 206 -13.04 5.21 6.10
CA PRO A 206 -12.65 5.25 7.50
C PRO A 206 -13.01 3.96 8.26
N GLY A 207 -12.05 3.44 9.03
CA GLY A 207 -12.23 2.25 9.87
C GLY A 207 -12.14 0.90 9.14
N SER A 208 -12.07 0.88 7.81
CA SER A 208 -12.07 -0.36 7.00
C SER A 208 -10.83 -1.27 7.16
N HIS A 209 -9.74 -0.75 7.74
CA HIS A 209 -8.55 -1.51 8.12
C HIS A 209 -8.77 -2.45 9.32
N ARG A 210 -9.81 -2.19 10.12
CA ARG A 210 -10.11 -2.97 11.35
C ARG A 210 -10.72 -4.31 11.00
N LEU A 211 -10.38 -5.34 11.78
CA LEU A 211 -10.99 -6.67 11.68
C LEU A 211 -12.25 -6.80 12.54
N THR A 212 -13.33 -6.13 12.13
CA THR A 212 -14.64 -6.37 12.74
C THR A 212 -15.17 -7.75 12.36
N PRO A 213 -16.14 -8.32 13.10
CA PRO A 213 -16.81 -9.56 12.70
C PRO A 213 -17.38 -9.51 11.28
N GLU A 214 -17.96 -8.38 10.88
CA GLU A 214 -18.54 -8.15 9.55
C GLU A 214 -17.44 -8.15 8.49
N ARG A 215 -16.31 -7.48 8.75
CA ARG A 215 -15.13 -7.50 7.88
C ARG A 215 -14.59 -8.91 7.70
N LEU A 216 -14.46 -9.69 8.79
CA LEU A 216 -13.99 -11.08 8.73
C LEU A 216 -14.95 -11.98 7.96
N ALA A 217 -16.26 -11.84 8.18
CA ALA A 217 -17.27 -12.58 7.42
C ALA A 217 -17.23 -12.23 5.94
N TRP A 218 -17.03 -10.96 5.59
CA TRP A 218 -16.85 -10.53 4.21
C TRP A 218 -15.58 -11.14 3.60
N GLU A 219 -14.43 -11.06 4.26
CA GLU A 219 -13.17 -11.67 3.79
C GLU A 219 -13.28 -13.18 3.57
N TYR A 220 -13.97 -13.87 4.49
CA TYR A 220 -14.25 -15.28 4.36
C TYR A 220 -15.00 -15.55 3.05
N ARG A 221 -16.14 -14.86 2.81
CA ARG A 221 -16.93 -15.00 1.58
C ARG A 221 -16.11 -14.75 0.32
N GLN A 222 -15.32 -13.66 0.30
CA GLN A 222 -14.46 -13.35 -0.85
C GLN A 222 -13.45 -14.48 -1.11
N SER A 223 -12.82 -15.02 -0.07
CA SER A 223 -11.78 -16.05 -0.20
C SER A 223 -12.26 -17.40 -0.74
N LEU A 224 -13.55 -17.75 -0.59
CA LEU A 224 -14.11 -19.02 -1.07
C LEU A 224 -14.04 -19.13 -2.59
N GLY A 225 -14.27 -18.01 -3.29
CA GLY A 225 -14.33 -17.94 -4.75
C GLY A 225 -13.19 -17.14 -5.40
N ALA A 226 -12.31 -16.51 -4.61
CA ALA A 226 -11.33 -15.54 -5.10
C ALA A 226 -10.51 -16.01 -6.30
N ALA A 227 -10.03 -17.26 -6.31
CA ALA A 227 -9.23 -17.82 -7.42
C ALA A 227 -9.98 -17.91 -8.76
N ARG A 228 -11.33 -17.86 -8.75
CA ARG A 228 -12.19 -17.95 -9.93
C ARG A 228 -12.92 -16.64 -10.25
N SER A 229 -12.63 -15.57 -9.52
CA SER A 229 -13.25 -14.26 -9.76
C SER A 229 -12.97 -13.78 -11.18
N GLY A 230 -13.95 -13.14 -11.83
CA GLY A 230 -13.74 -12.51 -13.14
C GLY A 230 -12.74 -11.34 -13.09
N GLU A 231 -12.56 -10.72 -11.92
CA GLU A 231 -11.65 -9.60 -11.69
C GLU A 231 -10.23 -10.08 -11.37
N GLN A 232 -9.26 -9.81 -12.24
CA GLN A 232 -7.87 -10.28 -12.10
C GLN A 232 -7.24 -9.83 -10.79
N MET A 233 -7.34 -8.54 -10.43
CA MET A 233 -6.66 -8.03 -9.24
C MET A 233 -7.28 -8.60 -7.95
N HIS A 234 -8.56 -8.99 -8.01
CA HIS A 234 -9.21 -9.75 -6.95
C HIS A 234 -8.60 -11.15 -6.82
N ARG A 235 -8.40 -11.87 -7.94
CA ARG A 235 -7.71 -13.18 -7.93
C ARG A 235 -6.27 -13.09 -7.41
N GLU A 236 -5.61 -11.96 -7.63
CA GLU A 236 -4.26 -11.67 -7.10
C GLU A 236 -4.24 -11.26 -5.62
N GLY A 237 -5.41 -11.24 -4.95
CA GLY A 237 -5.55 -10.93 -3.52
C GLY A 237 -5.62 -9.44 -3.19
N SER A 238 -5.83 -8.57 -4.19
CA SER A 238 -6.30 -7.19 -3.95
C SER A 238 -7.82 -7.16 -4.00
N PHE A 239 -8.49 -7.63 -2.94
CA PHE A 239 -9.95 -7.74 -2.95
C PHE A 239 -10.63 -6.41 -3.23
N ARG A 240 -11.65 -6.47 -4.08
CA ARG A 240 -12.50 -5.35 -4.50
C ARG A 240 -13.81 -5.40 -3.72
N ILE A 241 -14.34 -4.23 -3.40
CA ILE A 241 -15.65 -4.05 -2.78
C ILE A 241 -16.40 -2.97 -3.54
N ASP A 242 -17.71 -3.12 -3.67
CA ASP A 242 -18.55 -2.08 -4.24
C ASP A 242 -19.12 -1.18 -3.11
N GLU A 243 -19.32 0.11 -3.38
CA GLU A 243 -19.76 1.09 -2.36
C GLU A 243 -21.04 0.67 -1.59
N PRO A 244 -22.08 0.10 -2.22
CA PRO A 244 -23.28 -0.34 -1.50
C PRO A 244 -23.02 -1.44 -0.47
N GLU A 245 -21.95 -2.24 -0.62
CA GLU A 245 -21.59 -3.28 0.34
C GLU A 245 -21.06 -2.69 1.65
N LEU A 246 -20.54 -1.46 1.66
CA LEU A 246 -19.91 -0.83 2.83
C LEU A 246 -20.86 -0.76 4.04
N ALA A 247 -22.13 -0.44 3.77
CA ALA A 247 -23.16 -0.35 4.81
C ALA A 247 -23.37 -1.68 5.53
N ALA A 248 -23.32 -2.81 4.81
CA ALA A 248 -23.44 -4.15 5.40
C ALA A 248 -22.22 -4.53 6.27
N LEU A 249 -21.09 -3.83 6.11
CA LEU A 249 -19.90 -3.95 6.95
C LEU A 249 -19.89 -2.95 8.12
N GLY A 250 -20.94 -2.13 8.26
CA GLY A 250 -20.97 -1.04 9.23
C GLY A 250 -19.95 0.07 8.95
N LEU A 251 -19.52 0.20 7.69
CA LEU A 251 -18.52 1.18 7.27
C LEU A 251 -19.20 2.42 6.65
N PRO A 252 -18.65 3.62 6.91
CA PRO A 252 -19.13 4.85 6.27
C PRO A 252 -18.75 4.90 4.78
N PRO A 253 -19.28 5.85 4.00
CA PRO A 253 -18.80 6.14 2.66
C PRO A 253 -17.30 6.52 2.63
N PRO A 254 -16.61 6.37 1.48
CA PRO A 254 -15.23 6.79 1.33
C PRO A 254 -15.06 8.30 1.58
N ARG A 255 -14.08 8.68 2.41
CA ARG A 255 -13.60 10.05 2.53
C ARG A 255 -12.68 10.35 1.34
N ARG A 256 -13.00 11.40 0.60
CA ARG A 256 -12.17 11.93 -0.49
C ARG A 256 -11.16 12.93 0.07
N PHE A 257 -9.93 12.91 -0.43
CA PHE A 257 -8.85 13.80 0.01
C PHE A 257 -8.61 14.89 -1.04
N ALA A 258 -9.60 15.76 -1.21
CA ALA A 258 -9.43 17.04 -1.90
C ALA A 258 -8.81 18.04 -0.90
N VAL A 259 -7.51 18.27 -1.04
CA VAL A 259 -6.69 18.94 -0.01
C VAL A 259 -5.75 19.97 -0.63
N PRO A 260 -5.37 21.02 0.11
CA PRO A 260 -4.34 21.95 -0.36
C PRO A 260 -2.98 21.25 -0.45
N ALA A 261 -2.08 21.84 -1.24
CA ALA A 261 -0.67 21.52 -1.25
C ALA A 261 -0.07 21.58 0.16
N ASN A 262 1.05 20.89 0.37
CA ASN A 262 1.68 20.71 1.69
C ASN A 262 0.83 19.89 2.67
N THR A 263 -0.09 19.08 2.17
CA THR A 263 -0.84 18.11 2.98
C THR A 263 -0.16 16.75 2.90
N LEU A 264 0.11 16.13 4.05
CA LEU A 264 0.55 14.75 4.16
C LEU A 264 -0.62 13.85 4.52
N VAL A 265 -0.84 12.80 3.73
CA VAL A 265 -1.75 11.70 4.06
C VAL A 265 -0.95 10.40 4.14
N VAL A 266 -1.16 9.60 5.18
CA VAL A 266 -0.55 8.28 5.35
C VAL A 266 -1.66 7.27 5.66
N ALA A 267 -1.83 6.22 4.86
CA ALA A 267 -2.93 5.27 5.02
C ALA A 267 -2.47 3.82 5.15
N ASP A 268 -3.15 3.06 6.01
CA ASP A 268 -3.07 1.59 6.02
C ASP A 268 -3.89 1.02 4.85
N THR A 269 -3.18 0.53 3.84
CA THR A 269 -3.75 0.05 2.57
C THR A 269 -4.32 -1.37 2.63
N SER A 270 -4.37 -1.98 3.82
CA SER A 270 -5.25 -3.12 4.09
C SER A 270 -6.72 -2.72 4.29
N GLY A 271 -6.97 -1.43 4.54
CA GLY A 271 -8.30 -0.83 4.45
C GLY A 271 -8.69 -0.52 3.00
N PHE A 272 -9.98 -0.29 2.80
CA PHE A 272 -10.55 0.00 1.49
C PHE A 272 -10.22 1.43 1.06
N HIS A 273 -9.69 1.55 -0.15
CA HIS A 273 -9.31 2.81 -0.74
C HIS A 273 -9.43 2.74 -2.27
N ALA A 274 -9.47 3.90 -2.90
CA ALA A 274 -9.48 4.04 -4.34
C ALA A 274 -8.95 5.40 -4.75
N ARG A 275 -8.59 5.52 -6.02
CA ARG A 275 -8.54 6.81 -6.70
C ARG A 275 -9.97 7.20 -7.09
N CYS A 276 -10.42 8.40 -6.78
CA CYS A 276 -11.68 8.87 -7.32
C CYS A 276 -11.60 9.00 -8.84
N ALA A 277 -12.72 8.82 -9.52
CA ALA A 277 -12.82 9.14 -10.94
C ALA A 277 -12.49 10.63 -11.15
N SER A 278 -11.73 10.92 -12.21
CA SER A 278 -11.50 12.27 -12.71
C SER A 278 -12.23 12.40 -14.05
N HIS A 279 -13.06 13.42 -14.16
CA HIS A 279 -13.84 13.67 -15.38
C HIS A 279 -13.14 14.61 -16.35
N GLN A 280 -12.06 15.26 -15.89
CA GLN A 280 -11.22 16.14 -16.67
C GLN A 280 -9.77 15.65 -16.68
N ALA A 281 -8.99 16.16 -17.64
CA ALA A 281 -7.56 15.97 -17.63
C ALA A 281 -6.99 16.68 -16.40
N SER A 282 -6.22 15.94 -15.60
CA SER A 282 -5.62 16.45 -14.38
C SER A 282 -4.17 16.01 -14.30
N HIS A 283 -3.35 16.83 -13.63
CA HIS A 283 -1.97 16.49 -13.34
C HIS A 283 -1.69 16.92 -11.89
N ARG A 284 -1.30 15.95 -11.07
CA ARG A 284 -0.87 16.21 -9.69
C ARG A 284 0.50 15.60 -9.46
N VAL A 285 1.29 16.27 -8.64
CA VAL A 285 2.60 15.78 -8.21
C VAL A 285 2.62 15.63 -6.70
N GLU A 286 3.18 14.53 -6.24
CA GLU A 286 3.25 14.16 -4.84
C GLU A 286 4.56 13.44 -4.57
N ILE A 287 5.11 13.57 -3.36
CA ILE A 287 6.08 12.59 -2.89
C ILE A 287 5.29 11.40 -2.37
N TYR A 288 5.43 10.28 -3.06
CA TYR A 288 4.85 9.01 -2.72
C TYR A 288 5.84 8.19 -1.88
N ALA A 289 5.38 7.67 -0.74
CA ALA A 289 6.13 6.69 0.02
C ALA A 289 5.34 5.38 0.16
N SER A 290 6.05 4.26 0.23
CA SER A 290 5.44 2.95 0.43
C SER A 290 6.27 2.12 1.39
N LEU A 291 5.59 1.40 2.28
CA LEU A 291 6.21 0.41 3.16
C LEU A 291 5.35 -0.85 3.26
N ARG A 292 5.92 -1.93 2.72
CA ARG A 292 5.36 -3.29 2.80
C ARG A 292 6.46 -4.26 3.20
N ARG A 293 6.23 -4.99 4.30
CA ARG A 293 7.09 -6.07 4.79
C ARG A 293 6.27 -7.34 4.97
N ASN A 294 6.96 -8.47 5.16
CA ASN A 294 6.29 -9.72 5.51
C ASN A 294 5.54 -9.53 6.85
N PRO A 295 4.21 -9.76 6.89
CA PRO A 295 3.43 -9.56 8.11
C PRO A 295 3.77 -10.55 9.22
N PHE A 296 4.35 -11.71 8.88
CA PHE A 296 4.62 -12.81 9.82
C PHE A 296 5.99 -12.75 10.49
N ILE A 297 6.75 -11.69 10.24
CA ILE A 297 8.02 -11.43 10.92
C ILE A 297 7.74 -10.66 12.23
N PRO A 298 8.17 -11.16 13.40
CA PRO A 298 7.84 -10.52 14.68
C PRO A 298 8.64 -9.22 14.92
N TRP A 299 9.80 -9.05 14.27
CA TRP A 299 10.63 -7.84 14.38
C TRP A 299 10.18 -6.73 13.43
N ARG A 300 10.34 -5.48 13.88
CA ARG A 300 9.86 -4.26 13.18
C ARG A 300 10.78 -3.76 12.06
N GLY A 301 11.98 -4.30 11.88
CA GLY A 301 12.91 -3.78 10.86
C GLY A 301 14.41 -4.03 11.09
N ARG A 302 14.79 -4.70 12.19
CA ARG A 302 16.13 -5.30 12.31
C ARG A 302 16.04 -6.75 11.91
N THR A 303 16.82 -7.14 10.90
CA THR A 303 17.12 -8.54 10.60
C THR A 303 17.68 -9.16 11.89
N CYS A 304 17.10 -10.25 12.37
CA CYS A 304 17.75 -11.11 13.36
C CYS A 304 18.95 -11.75 12.64
N LEU A 305 20.08 -11.05 12.65
CA LEU A 305 21.45 -11.50 12.32
C LEU A 305 22.39 -10.32 12.62
N HIS A 306 22.53 -9.99 13.91
CA HIS A 306 23.82 -9.53 14.43
C HIS A 306 24.50 -10.77 15.01
N CYS A 307 24.85 -11.71 14.12
CA CYS A 307 25.98 -12.59 14.38
C CYS A 307 27.19 -11.86 13.82
N HIS A 308 28.22 -11.67 14.64
CA HIS A 308 29.45 -11.01 14.23
C HIS A 308 30.02 -11.59 12.93
N GLY A 309 30.35 -10.69 11.99
CA GLY A 309 31.38 -10.89 10.98
C GLY A 309 31.09 -11.91 9.88
N LEU A 310 30.35 -11.51 8.84
CA LEU A 310 30.61 -11.94 7.46
C LEU A 310 30.24 -10.79 6.50
N PRO A 311 31.10 -10.45 5.52
CA PRO A 311 30.84 -9.35 4.60
C PRO A 311 29.65 -9.65 3.70
N THR A 312 28.78 -8.66 3.53
CA THR A 312 27.71 -8.67 2.53
C THR A 312 28.33 -8.69 1.14
N THR A 313 28.29 -9.83 0.47
CA THR A 313 28.60 -9.93 -0.95
C THR A 313 27.51 -9.24 -1.75
N THR A 314 27.91 -8.17 -2.42
CA THR A 314 27.25 -7.56 -3.57
C THR A 314 26.91 -8.64 -4.59
N CYS A 315 25.64 -8.82 -4.93
CA CYS A 315 25.25 -9.51 -6.16
C CYS A 315 25.61 -8.60 -7.35
N ALA A 316 26.82 -8.79 -7.87
CA ALA A 316 27.17 -8.34 -9.21
C ALA A 316 26.28 -9.11 -10.22
N GLY A 317 25.65 -8.36 -11.13
CA GLY A 317 24.91 -8.92 -12.24
C GLY A 317 25.82 -9.76 -13.14
N ILE A 318 25.33 -10.93 -13.53
CA ILE A 318 25.91 -11.70 -14.62
C ILE A 318 25.18 -11.23 -15.88
N SER A 319 25.90 -10.45 -16.68
CA SER A 319 25.66 -10.27 -18.10
C SER A 319 25.98 -11.58 -18.84
N GLY A 320 25.00 -12.07 -19.60
CA GLY A 320 25.06 -13.21 -20.50
C GLY A 320 23.71 -13.39 -21.16
#